data_AF-A0A416HF09-F1
#
_entry.id   AF-A0A416HF09-F1
#
_cell.length_a   1.000
_cell.length_b   1.000
_cell.length_c   1.000
_cell.angle_alpha   90.00
_cell.angle_beta   90.00
_cell.angle_gamma   90.00
#
_symmetry.space_group_name_H-M   'P 1'
#
loop_
_entity.id
_entity.type
_entity.pdbx_description
1 polymer ?
#
loop_
_entity_poly.entity_id
_entity_poly.type
_entity_poly.pdbx_seq_one_letter_code
_entity_poly.pdbx_strand_id
1 'polypeptide(L)'
;MRKARAYSDVYLSDVVENQGKLFDMVAMSYPEKNTEDFIETYMKSKTRKSIDESMAYVNTMDYRELWEYFCKTENFCLKNGRALEGFMPMWIGEFYAYYQWYYNIPSSEVLTKAPLDFLKISYYGLRDLELELAVKKVGCQGL
;
A
#
# COMPACT_ATOMS: atom_id res chain seq x y z
N MET A 1 -3.26 1.24 -26.36
CA MET A 1 -2.15 0.38 -25.90
C MET A 1 -2.35 0.12 -24.41
N ARG A 2 -2.46 -1.14 -23.95
CA ARG A 2 -2.41 -1.44 -22.51
C ARG A 2 -1.02 -0.99 -22.03
N LYS A 3 -0.94 -0.05 -21.09
CA LYS A 3 0.33 0.24 -20.39
C LYS A 3 0.83 -1.07 -19.77
N ALA A 4 2.13 -1.35 -19.89
CA ALA A 4 2.75 -2.47 -19.19
C ALA A 4 2.47 -2.33 -17.69
N ARG A 5 2.17 -3.43 -17.00
CA ARG A 5 2.04 -3.46 -15.54
C ARG A 5 3.42 -3.37 -14.89
N ALA A 6 3.47 -2.98 -13.61
CA ALA A 6 4.74 -2.80 -12.90
C ALA A 6 5.57 -4.10 -12.83
N TYR A 7 4.90 -5.22 -12.57
CA TYR A 7 5.48 -6.55 -12.48
C TYR A 7 4.47 -7.61 -12.97
N SER A 8 4.89 -8.87 -13.05
CA SER A 8 3.98 -9.95 -13.47
C SER A 8 2.84 -10.15 -12.47
N ASP A 9 1.66 -10.37 -13.01
CA ASP A 9 0.43 -10.83 -12.36
C ASP A 9 0.63 -12.04 -11.43
N VAL A 10 1.67 -12.87 -11.61
CA VAL A 10 1.98 -13.97 -10.69
C VAL A 10 2.31 -13.51 -9.27
N TYR A 11 2.86 -12.28 -9.11
CA TYR A 11 3.16 -11.70 -7.79
C TYR A 11 2.02 -10.82 -7.26
N LEU A 12 1.01 -10.52 -8.09
CA LEU A 12 0.02 -9.50 -7.75
C LEU A 12 -0.77 -9.86 -6.49
N SER A 13 -1.26 -11.10 -6.40
CA SER A 13 -2.06 -11.53 -5.25
C SER A 13 -1.25 -11.40 -3.96
N ASP A 14 -0.03 -11.93 -3.95
CA ASP A 14 0.84 -11.92 -2.77
C ASP A 14 1.20 -10.49 -2.35
N VAL A 15 1.58 -9.63 -3.30
CA VAL A 15 1.95 -8.24 -2.98
C VAL A 15 0.75 -7.44 -2.45
N VAL A 16 -0.42 -7.60 -3.08
CA VAL A 16 -1.66 -6.91 -2.64
C VAL A 16 -2.07 -7.38 -1.25
N GLU A 17 -2.16 -8.68 -1.04
CA GLU A 17 -2.58 -9.27 0.23
C GLU A 17 -1.60 -8.96 1.36
N ASN A 18 -0.28 -9.13 1.13
CA ASN A 18 0.71 -8.90 2.16
C ASN A 18 0.88 -7.41 2.49
N GLN A 19 0.74 -6.50 1.53
CA GLN A 19 0.74 -5.06 1.84
C GLN A 19 -0.51 -4.67 2.65
N GLY A 20 -1.69 -5.21 2.32
CA GLY A 20 -2.90 -5.03 3.11
C GLY A 20 -2.72 -5.51 4.55
N LYS A 21 -2.31 -6.77 4.72
CA LYS A 21 -2.05 -7.36 6.05
C LYS A 21 -0.98 -6.63 6.84
N LEU A 22 0.06 -6.14 6.17
CA LEU A 22 1.09 -5.33 6.82
C LEU A 22 0.50 -4.07 7.43
N PHE A 23 -0.32 -3.34 6.67
CA PHE A 23 -0.92 -2.10 7.14
C PHE A 23 -1.88 -2.34 8.30
N ASP A 24 -2.68 -3.39 8.20
CA ASP A 24 -3.58 -3.83 9.26
C ASP A 24 -2.84 -4.24 10.53
N MET A 25 -1.82 -5.10 10.39
CA MET A 25 -0.99 -5.55 11.51
C MET A 25 -0.34 -4.37 12.24
N VAL A 26 0.20 -3.39 11.53
CA VAL A 26 0.84 -2.22 12.15
C VAL A 26 -0.20 -1.37 12.89
N ALA A 27 -1.38 -1.13 12.33
CA ALA A 27 -2.44 -0.38 13.01
C ALA A 27 -2.94 -1.10 14.27
N MET A 28 -3.17 -2.41 14.18
CA MET A 28 -3.68 -3.22 15.29
C MET A 28 -2.67 -3.41 16.42
N SER A 29 -1.40 -3.60 16.08
CA SER A 29 -0.35 -3.91 17.07
C SER A 29 0.12 -2.68 17.83
N TYR A 30 -0.10 -1.48 17.27
CA TYR A 30 0.44 -0.22 17.79
C TYR A 30 -0.63 0.89 17.80
N PRO A 31 -1.70 0.75 18.61
CA PRO A 31 -2.83 1.69 18.61
C PRO A 31 -2.45 3.13 18.97
N GLU A 32 -1.38 3.32 19.72
CA GLU A 32 -0.81 4.61 20.13
C GLU A 32 0.23 5.20 19.15
N LYS A 33 0.39 4.58 17.98
CA LYS A 33 1.35 5.00 16.95
C LYS A 33 0.64 5.53 15.70
N ASN A 34 1.30 6.44 15.01
CA ASN A 34 0.76 7.09 13.82
C ASN A 34 0.82 6.15 12.60
N THR A 35 -0.30 5.48 12.29
CA THR A 35 -0.40 4.60 11.11
C THR A 35 -0.23 5.38 9.81
N GLU A 36 -0.69 6.64 9.74
CA GLU A 36 -0.61 7.45 8.52
C GLU A 36 0.85 7.76 8.15
N ASP A 37 1.65 8.14 9.14
CA ASP A 37 3.10 8.36 8.96
C ASP A 37 3.82 7.09 8.51
N PHE A 38 3.45 5.94 9.07
CA PHE A 38 3.96 4.65 8.62
C PHE A 38 3.61 4.38 7.15
N ILE A 39 2.33 4.50 6.76
CA ILE A 39 1.88 4.24 5.39
C ILE A 39 2.62 5.13 4.40
N GLU A 40 2.70 6.43 4.67
CA GLU A 40 3.40 7.36 3.78
C GLU A 40 4.90 7.08 3.69
N THR A 41 5.54 6.75 4.81
CA THR A 41 6.97 6.42 4.84
C THR A 41 7.24 5.13 4.07
N TYR A 42 6.42 4.09 4.29
CA TYR A 42 6.51 2.82 3.60
C TYR A 42 6.35 3.00 2.08
N MET A 43 5.33 3.74 1.64
CA MET A 43 5.09 3.98 0.21
C MET A 43 6.21 4.80 -0.47
N LYS A 44 7.01 5.54 0.28
CA LYS A 44 8.19 6.29 -0.20
C LYS A 44 9.53 5.55 0.01
N SER A 45 9.51 4.35 0.58
CA SER A 45 10.69 3.62 1.02
C SER A 45 11.44 2.91 -0.10
N LYS A 46 12.70 2.54 0.16
CA LYS A 46 13.48 1.65 -0.72
C LYS A 46 12.85 0.26 -0.76
N THR A 47 12.30 -0.19 0.37
CA THR A 47 11.57 -1.48 0.44
C THR A 47 10.43 -1.52 -0.57
N ARG A 48 9.57 -0.49 -0.59
CA ARG A 48 8.46 -0.46 -1.54
C ARG A 48 8.94 -0.25 -2.98
N LYS A 49 10.00 0.54 -3.18
CA LYS A 49 10.66 0.68 -4.48
C LYS A 49 11.18 -0.66 -5.03
N SER A 50 11.76 -1.53 -4.19
CA SER A 50 12.19 -2.86 -4.62
C SER A 50 11.02 -3.71 -5.16
N ILE A 51 9.83 -3.55 -4.60
CA ILE A 51 8.61 -4.20 -5.10
C ILE A 51 8.17 -3.57 -6.43
N ASP A 52 8.22 -2.24 -6.58
CA ASP A 52 7.94 -1.55 -7.85
C ASP A 52 8.84 -2.08 -8.98
N GLU A 53 10.11 -2.33 -8.67
CA GLU A 53 11.14 -2.80 -9.59
C GLU A 53 11.16 -4.34 -9.74
N SER A 54 10.11 -5.03 -9.31
CA SER A 54 9.92 -6.48 -9.48
C SER A 54 10.98 -7.36 -8.80
N MET A 55 11.58 -6.94 -7.69
CA MET A 55 12.56 -7.78 -6.99
C MET A 55 11.88 -9.01 -6.39
N ALA A 56 12.07 -10.18 -7.03
CA ALA A 56 11.37 -11.42 -6.70
C ALA A 56 11.40 -11.77 -5.20
N TYR A 57 12.55 -11.66 -4.55
CA TYR A 57 12.71 -11.94 -3.12
C TYR A 57 11.81 -11.08 -2.22
N VAL A 58 11.64 -9.79 -2.55
CA VAL A 58 10.80 -8.87 -1.76
C VAL A 58 9.32 -9.05 -2.11
N ASN A 59 9.01 -9.36 -3.38
CA ASN A 59 7.64 -9.62 -3.84
C ASN A 59 7.01 -10.88 -3.22
N THR A 60 7.83 -11.82 -2.75
CA THR A 60 7.36 -13.08 -2.13
C THR A 60 7.36 -13.05 -0.61
N MET A 61 7.78 -11.95 0.03
CA MET A 61 7.77 -11.84 1.49
C MET A 61 6.34 -11.83 2.02
N ASP A 62 6.10 -12.56 3.11
CA ASP A 62 4.87 -12.36 3.86
C ASP A 62 4.89 -11.02 4.60
N TYR A 63 3.72 -10.59 5.09
CA TYR A 63 3.56 -9.29 5.74
C TYR A 63 4.44 -9.08 7.00
N ARG A 64 4.87 -10.15 7.70
CA ARG A 64 5.75 -10.05 8.86
C ARG A 64 7.21 -9.92 8.42
N GLU A 65 7.63 -10.75 7.48
CA GLU A 65 8.96 -10.64 6.88
C GLU A 65 9.16 -9.26 6.23
N LEU A 66 8.13 -8.77 5.55
CA LEU A 66 8.12 -7.46 4.91
C LEU A 66 8.21 -6.31 5.94
N TRP A 67 7.55 -6.44 7.10
CA TRP A 67 7.68 -5.49 8.20
C TRP A 67 9.10 -5.45 8.75
N GLU A 68 9.69 -6.61 9.05
CA GLU A 68 11.05 -6.71 9.56
C GLU A 68 12.07 -6.16 8.55
N TYR A 69 11.90 -6.52 7.28
CA TYR A 69 12.74 -6.04 6.19
C TYR A 69 12.63 -4.52 6.03
N PHE A 70 11.42 -3.96 6.07
CA PHE A 70 11.19 -2.51 6.02
C PHE A 70 11.86 -1.78 7.18
N CYS A 71 11.61 -2.22 8.41
CA CYS A 71 12.20 -1.63 9.61
C CYS A 71 13.73 -1.63 9.55
N LYS A 72 14.33 -2.74 9.12
CA LYS A 72 15.78 -2.86 8.99
C LYS A 72 16.35 -2.00 7.86
N THR A 73 15.71 -2.00 6.69
CA THR A 73 16.19 -1.32 5.48
C THR A 73 16.11 0.19 5.60
N GLU A 74 15.06 0.70 6.24
CA GLU A 74 14.83 2.13 6.41
C GLU A 74 15.30 2.66 7.77
N ASN A 75 15.74 1.79 8.68
CA ASN A 75 15.93 2.12 10.09
C ASN A 75 14.69 2.82 10.68
N PHE A 76 13.51 2.26 10.35
CA PHE A 76 12.22 2.89 10.65
C PHE A 76 11.81 2.66 12.10
N CYS A 77 11.32 3.72 12.74
CA CYS A 77 10.72 3.70 14.06
C CYS A 77 9.36 4.39 14.01
N LEU A 78 8.34 3.76 14.60
CA LEU A 78 6.99 4.32 14.66
C LEU A 78 6.95 5.61 15.48
N LYS A 79 6.32 6.65 14.93
CA LYS A 79 6.03 7.89 15.65
C LYS A 79 4.81 7.74 16.55
N ASN A 80 4.82 8.43 17.69
CA ASN A 80 3.64 8.52 18.55
C ASN A 80 2.49 9.21 17.79
N GLY A 81 1.26 8.75 18.04
CA GLY A 81 0.06 9.27 17.40
C GLY A 81 -1.15 8.41 17.71
N ARG A 82 -1.97 8.18 16.69
CA ARG A 82 -3.12 7.27 16.77
C ARG A 82 -3.14 6.36 15.56
N ALA A 83 -3.58 5.13 15.76
CA ALA A 83 -3.76 4.21 14.67
C ALA A 83 -4.98 4.58 13.81
N LEU A 84 -4.95 4.14 12.54
CA LEU A 84 -6.17 4.01 11.75
C LEU A 84 -6.95 2.79 12.25
N GLU A 85 -8.29 2.88 12.27
CA GLU A 85 -9.15 1.88 12.91
C GLU A 85 -9.95 1.03 11.90
N GLY A 86 -10.45 -0.11 12.37
CA GLY A 86 -11.26 -1.04 11.58
C GLY A 86 -10.50 -1.65 10.40
N PHE A 87 -11.21 -1.97 9.32
CA PHE A 87 -10.63 -2.58 8.12
C PHE A 87 -9.99 -1.58 7.14
N MET A 88 -9.99 -0.29 7.47
CA MET A 88 -9.46 0.76 6.61
C MET A 88 -7.96 0.60 6.28
N PRO A 89 -7.06 0.25 7.24
CA PRO A 89 -5.65 0.10 6.95
C PRO A 89 -5.39 -1.02 5.92
N MET A 90 -6.04 -2.18 6.10
CA MET A 90 -5.95 -3.31 5.18
C MET A 90 -6.33 -2.90 3.77
N TRP A 91 -7.52 -2.33 3.61
CA TRP A 91 -8.04 -1.93 2.31
C TRP A 91 -7.17 -0.87 1.62
N ILE A 92 -6.63 0.11 2.37
CA ILE A 92 -5.70 1.11 1.83
C ILE A 92 -4.41 0.44 1.33
N GLY A 93 -3.89 -0.53 2.07
CA GLY A 93 -2.70 -1.29 1.68
C GLY A 93 -2.93 -2.03 0.36
N GLU A 94 -4.03 -2.78 0.25
CA GLU A 94 -4.42 -3.47 -0.98
C GLU A 94 -4.63 -2.51 -2.15
N PHE A 95 -5.35 -1.41 -1.91
CA PHE A 95 -5.65 -0.38 -2.89
C PHE A 95 -4.36 0.21 -3.47
N TYR A 96 -3.42 0.63 -2.62
CA TYR A 96 -2.17 1.21 -3.08
C TYR A 96 -1.29 0.22 -3.84
N ALA A 97 -1.22 -1.04 -3.39
CA ALA A 97 -0.47 -2.07 -4.10
C ALA A 97 -1.04 -2.30 -5.50
N TYR A 98 -2.36 -2.47 -5.60
CA TYR A 98 -3.03 -2.71 -6.88
C TYR A 98 -2.96 -1.47 -7.78
N TYR A 99 -3.13 -0.26 -7.24
CA TYR A 99 -3.03 1.00 -8.00
C TYR A 99 -1.66 1.16 -8.63
N GLN A 100 -0.60 0.95 -7.84
CA GLN A 100 0.79 1.00 -8.29
C GLN A 100 1.02 0.03 -9.45
N TRP A 101 0.64 -1.25 -9.26
CA TRP A 101 0.80 -2.29 -10.27
C TRP A 101 0.02 -1.99 -11.55
N TYR A 102 -1.23 -1.56 -11.41
CA TYR A 102 -2.14 -1.32 -12.52
C TYR A 102 -1.66 -0.15 -13.37
N TYR A 103 -1.33 0.99 -12.75
CA TYR A 103 -0.92 2.19 -13.49
C TYR A 103 0.57 2.21 -13.85
N ASN A 104 1.36 1.30 -13.28
CA ASN A 104 2.80 1.19 -13.45
C ASN A 104 3.49 2.55 -13.26
N ILE A 105 3.27 3.10 -12.07
CA ILE A 105 3.92 4.31 -11.58
C ILE A 105 4.67 3.97 -10.30
N PRO A 106 5.66 4.77 -9.87
CA PRO A 106 6.30 4.59 -8.57
C PRO A 106 5.28 4.62 -7.43
N SER A 107 5.47 3.79 -6.40
CA SER A 107 4.62 3.77 -5.20
C SER A 107 4.53 5.14 -4.54
N SER A 108 5.62 5.91 -4.57
CA SER A 108 5.66 7.28 -4.05
C SER A 108 4.74 8.24 -4.81
N GLU A 109 4.56 8.06 -6.12
CA GLU A 109 3.65 8.87 -6.94
C GLU A 109 2.19 8.49 -6.73
N VAL A 110 1.90 7.26 -6.27
CA VAL A 110 0.53 6.85 -5.92
C VAL A 110 -0.04 7.75 -4.84
N LEU A 111 0.75 8.16 -3.85
CA LEU A 111 0.32 9.09 -2.81
C LEU A 111 -0.07 10.47 -3.35
N THR A 112 0.46 10.88 -4.51
CA THR A 112 0.06 12.13 -5.16
C THR A 112 -1.23 11.96 -5.95
N LYS A 113 -1.41 10.81 -6.61
CA LYS A 113 -2.59 10.52 -7.44
C LYS A 113 -3.82 10.09 -6.65
N ALA A 114 -3.60 9.42 -5.53
CA ALA A 114 -4.62 9.01 -4.57
C ALA A 114 -4.12 9.35 -3.16
N PRO A 115 -4.23 10.62 -2.72
CA PRO A 115 -3.78 11.01 -1.39
C PRO A 115 -4.45 10.22 -0.27
N LEU A 116 -3.72 9.99 0.83
CA LEU A 116 -4.21 9.19 1.95
C LEU A 116 -5.48 9.79 2.56
N ASP A 117 -5.53 11.11 2.75
CA ASP A 117 -6.74 11.81 3.22
C ASP A 117 -7.94 11.58 2.31
N PHE A 118 -7.73 11.62 1.00
CA PHE A 118 -8.78 11.33 0.02
C PHE A 118 -9.28 9.88 0.14
N LEU A 119 -8.37 8.91 0.30
CA LEU A 119 -8.76 7.50 0.45
C LEU A 119 -9.48 7.22 1.75
N LYS A 120 -9.08 7.83 2.87
CA LYS A 120 -9.79 7.69 4.15
C LYS A 120 -11.24 8.17 4.06
N ILE A 121 -11.49 9.27 3.34
CA ILE A 121 -12.85 9.79 3.10
C ILE A 121 -13.61 8.88 2.12
N SER A 122 -12.96 8.50 1.02
CA SER A 122 -13.59 7.73 -0.07
C SER A 122 -13.79 6.26 0.27
N TYR A 123 -13.10 5.73 1.28
CA TYR A 123 -13.17 4.35 1.77
C TYR A 123 -14.63 3.86 1.89
N TYR A 124 -15.49 4.64 2.53
CA TYR A 124 -16.89 4.25 2.74
C TYR A 124 -17.71 4.07 1.46
N GLY A 125 -17.34 4.75 0.37
CA GLY A 125 -18.00 4.63 -0.94
C GLY A 125 -17.28 3.71 -1.92
N LEU A 126 -16.06 3.26 -1.60
CA LEU A 126 -15.23 2.43 -2.49
C LEU A 126 -15.01 1.00 -1.97
N ARG A 127 -15.08 0.77 -0.65
CA ARG A 127 -14.75 -0.52 -0.02
C ARG A 127 -15.63 -1.69 -0.45
N ASP A 128 -16.85 -1.42 -0.88
CA ASP A 128 -17.81 -2.45 -1.32
C ASP A 128 -17.66 -2.77 -2.82
N LEU A 129 -16.78 -2.07 -3.53
CA LEU A 129 -16.45 -2.37 -4.91
C LEU A 129 -15.33 -3.41 -4.97
N GLU A 130 -15.32 -4.19 -6.05
CA GLU A 130 -14.12 -4.95 -6.44
C GLU A 130 -12.90 -4.02 -6.51
N LEU A 131 -11.77 -4.47 -5.97
CA LEU A 131 -10.56 -3.65 -5.81
C LEU A 131 -10.13 -2.99 -7.13
N GLU A 132 -10.18 -3.75 -8.23
CA GLU A 132 -9.85 -3.24 -9.57
C GLU A 132 -10.79 -2.09 -9.98
N LEU A 133 -12.08 -2.19 -9.68
CA LEU A 133 -13.06 -1.17 -10.02
C LEU A 133 -12.83 0.09 -9.19
N ALA A 134 -12.54 -0.04 -7.90
CA ALA A 134 -12.19 1.09 -7.04
C ALA A 134 -10.95 1.82 -7.57
N VAL A 135 -9.89 1.08 -7.89
CA VAL A 135 -8.64 1.64 -8.43
C VAL A 135 -8.87 2.35 -9.76
N LYS A 136 -9.59 1.73 -10.71
CA LYS A 136 -9.92 2.37 -11.99
C LYS A 136 -10.75 3.64 -11.80
N LYS A 137 -11.74 3.60 -10.89
CA LYS A 137 -12.62 4.76 -10.64
C LYS A 137 -11.83 5.95 -10.11
N VAL A 138 -10.87 5.73 -9.20
CA VAL A 138 -10.01 6.80 -8.68
C VAL A 138 -9.02 7.26 -9.76
N GLY A 139 -8.32 6.35 -10.43
CA GLY A 139 -7.30 6.72 -11.42
C GLY A 139 -7.83 7.31 -12.73
N CYS A 140 -9.11 7.09 -13.06
CA CYS A 140 -9.77 7.76 -14.19
C CYS A 140 -10.14 9.22 -13.90
N GLN A 141 -10.16 9.66 -12.64
CA GLN A 141 -10.56 11.04 -12.28
C GLN A 141 -9.48 12.09 -12.53
N GLY A 142 -8.28 11.71 -12.99
CA GLY A 142 -7.29 12.65 -13.50
C GLY A 142 -6.93 13.77 -12.51
N LEU A 143 -6.59 13.41 -11.27
CA LEU A 143 -5.85 14.29 -10.37
C LEU A 143 -4.37 14.32 -10.76
#